data_AF-A0A969LNP2-F1
#
_entry.id   AF-A0A969LNP2-F1
#
_cell.length_a   1.000
_cell.length_b   1.000
_cell.length_c   1.000
_cell.angle_alpha   90.00
_cell.angle_beta   90.00
_cell.angle_gamma   90.00
#
_symmetry.space_group_name_H-M   'P 1'
#
loop_
_entity.id
_entity.type
_entity.pdbx_description
1 polymer ?
#
loop_
_entity_poly.entity_id
_entity_poly.type
_entity_poly.pdbx_seq_one_letter_code
_entity_poly.pdbx_strand_id
1 'polypeptide(L)'
;GRYNEVLAASRAGRSFGPAGFPRSLAGLPPDQREALLLVGAEGFSYEEAAEISGCAVGTIKSRVNRARKRLSDTLQIAGSDEFSGDPKFESIVARAAAAARRL
;
A
#
# COMPACT_ATOMS: atom_id res chain seq x y z
N GLY A 1 -22.41 -21.10 -18.90
CA GLY A 1 -23.00 -20.05 -18.04
C GLY A 1 -21.94 -19.01 -17.73
N ARG A 2 -22.28 -17.72 -17.88
CA ARG A 2 -21.36 -16.56 -17.81
C ARG A 2 -20.44 -16.48 -16.57
N TYR A 3 -20.70 -17.28 -15.54
CA TYR A 3 -19.90 -17.32 -14.31
C TYR A 3 -18.50 -17.97 -14.45
N ASN A 4 -18.22 -18.76 -15.49
CA ASN A 4 -16.89 -19.35 -15.68
C ASN A 4 -15.93 -18.51 -16.54
N GLU A 5 -16.44 -17.59 -17.36
CA GLU A 5 -15.60 -16.73 -18.22
C GLU A 5 -14.94 -15.58 -17.44
N VAL A 6 -15.59 -15.11 -16.36
CA VAL A 6 -15.06 -14.05 -15.50
C VAL A 6 -13.87 -14.55 -14.66
N LEU A 7 -13.85 -15.85 -14.30
CA LEU A 7 -12.71 -16.46 -13.59
C LEU A 7 -11.54 -16.81 -14.53
N ALA A 8 -11.79 -17.03 -15.82
CA ALA A 8 -10.73 -17.25 -16.80
C ALA A 8 -9.90 -15.97 -17.07
N ALA A 9 -10.49 -14.79 -16.91
CA ALA A 9 -9.78 -13.50 -16.99
C ALA A 9 -8.84 -13.24 -15.80
N SER A 10 -8.96 -14.01 -14.70
CA SER A 10 -8.03 -13.99 -13.56
C SER A 10 -6.66 -14.62 -13.92
N ARG A 11 -6.55 -15.29 -15.07
CA ARG A 11 -5.31 -15.91 -15.58
C ARG A 11 -4.31 -14.94 -16.23
N ALA A 12 -4.52 -13.63 -16.10
CA ALA A 12 -3.43 -12.66 -16.21
C ALA A 12 -2.62 -12.50 -14.91
N GLY A 13 -2.61 -13.53 -14.03
CA GLY A 13 -1.36 -14.20 -13.67
C GLY A 13 -0.23 -13.34 -13.11
N ARG A 14 -0.53 -12.30 -12.32
CA ARG A 14 0.45 -11.76 -11.36
C ARG A 14 -0.12 -11.90 -9.97
N SER A 15 -0.09 -13.13 -9.47
CA SER A 15 0.03 -13.38 -8.04
C SER A 15 1.34 -12.72 -7.58
N PHE A 16 1.26 -11.43 -7.29
CA PHE A 16 2.36 -10.72 -6.69
C PHE A 16 2.47 -11.23 -5.25
N GLY A 17 3.28 -12.27 -5.06
CA GLY A 17 3.83 -12.58 -3.74
C GLY A 17 4.56 -11.34 -3.17
N PRO A 18 5.09 -11.41 -1.94
CA PRO A 18 5.78 -10.28 -1.30
C PRO A 18 6.89 -9.63 -2.18
N ALA A 19 7.44 -10.37 -3.15
CA ALA A 19 8.38 -9.87 -4.16
C ALA A 19 7.82 -8.81 -5.13
N GLY A 20 6.50 -8.72 -5.31
CA GLY A 20 5.84 -7.71 -6.17
C GLY A 20 5.61 -6.37 -5.48
N PHE A 21 5.72 -6.32 -4.16
CA PHE A 21 5.40 -5.14 -3.36
C PHE A 21 6.27 -3.92 -3.69
N PRO A 22 7.61 -4.04 -3.86
CA PRO A 22 8.45 -2.89 -4.22
C PRO A 22 8.03 -2.23 -5.54
N ARG A 23 7.61 -3.05 -6.53
CA ARG A 23 7.11 -2.55 -7.82
C ARG A 23 5.75 -1.87 -7.67
N SER A 24 4.88 -2.39 -6.83
CA SER A 24 3.58 -1.76 -6.54
C SER A 24 3.74 -0.44 -5.80
N LEU A 25 4.67 -0.34 -4.84
CA LEU A 25 5.04 0.93 -4.20
C LEU A 25 5.53 1.95 -5.23
N ALA A 26 6.37 1.52 -6.17
CA ALA A 26 6.86 2.37 -7.25
C ALA A 26 5.75 2.87 -8.20
N GLY A 27 4.59 2.21 -8.23
CA GLY A 27 3.41 2.64 -8.98
C GLY A 27 2.53 3.67 -8.26
N LEU A 28 2.78 3.95 -6.98
CA LEU A 28 2.04 4.98 -6.23
C LEU A 28 2.50 6.39 -6.61
N PRO A 29 1.58 7.38 -6.64
CA PRO A 29 1.95 8.78 -6.69
C PRO A 29 2.95 9.13 -5.57
N PRO A 30 3.93 10.02 -5.82
CA PRO A 30 4.98 10.35 -4.86
C PRO A 30 4.44 10.67 -3.46
N ASP A 31 3.49 11.59 -3.37
CA ASP A 31 2.83 11.99 -2.13
C ASP A 31 2.15 10.85 -1.36
N GLN A 32 1.56 9.89 -2.07
CA GLN A 32 0.89 8.74 -1.46
C GLN A 32 1.90 7.72 -0.94
N ARG A 33 2.99 7.53 -1.70
CA ARG A 33 4.09 6.66 -1.32
C ARG A 33 4.82 7.19 -0.10
N GLU A 34 5.15 8.48 -0.11
CA GLU A 34 5.82 9.16 1.00
C GLU A 34 5.01 9.06 2.28
N ALA A 35 3.73 9.47 2.24
CA ALA A 35 2.85 9.38 3.41
C ALA A 35 2.73 7.94 3.93
N LEU A 36 2.68 6.95 3.03
CA LEU A 36 2.60 5.54 3.41
C LEU A 36 3.90 5.04 4.06
N LEU A 37 5.07 5.46 3.55
CA LEU A 37 6.36 5.06 4.13
C LEU A 37 6.60 5.71 5.48
N LEU A 38 6.30 7.00 5.63
CA LEU A 38 6.44 7.70 6.91
C LEU A 38 5.63 7.03 8.01
N VAL A 39 4.36 6.73 7.74
CA VAL A 39 3.48 6.10 8.74
C VAL A 39 3.79 4.61 8.89
N GLY A 40 3.86 3.85 7.80
CA GLY A 40 3.89 2.39 7.85
C GLY A 40 5.24 1.72 7.76
N ALA A 41 6.30 2.42 7.34
CA ALA A 41 7.67 1.90 7.39
C ALA A 41 8.49 2.54 8.50
N GLU A 42 8.40 3.85 8.69
CA GLU A 42 9.14 4.58 9.73
C GLU A 42 8.40 4.64 11.07
N GLY A 43 7.08 4.39 11.09
CA GLY A 43 6.29 4.38 12.31
C GLY A 43 5.96 5.76 12.86
N PHE A 44 6.09 6.83 12.06
CA PHE A 44 5.69 8.17 12.47
C PHE A 44 4.18 8.25 12.68
N SER A 45 3.77 9.05 13.66
CA SER A 45 2.38 9.45 13.81
C SER A 45 1.89 10.24 12.58
N TYR A 46 0.57 10.38 12.45
CA TYR A 46 0.00 11.18 11.35
C TYR A 46 0.39 12.66 11.47
N GLU A 47 0.57 13.14 12.70
CA GLU A 47 1.00 14.48 13.06
C GLU A 47 2.45 14.72 12.63
N GLU A 48 3.38 13.86 13.03
CA GLU A 48 4.80 13.95 12.63
C GLU A 48 4.96 13.83 11.11
N ALA A 49 4.25 12.90 10.48
CA ALA A 49 4.28 12.75 9.02
C ALA A 49 3.74 13.99 8.29
N ALA A 50 2.77 14.69 8.88
CA ALA A 50 2.20 15.92 8.34
C ALA A 50 3.20 17.08 8.42
N GLU A 51 3.92 17.20 9.54
CA GLU A 51 5.01 18.16 9.71
C GLU A 51 6.15 17.91 8.72
N ILE A 52 6.62 16.66 8.60
CA ILE A 52 7.67 16.27 7.65
C ILE A 52 7.27 16.57 6.20
N SER A 53 6.01 16.27 5.84
CA SER A 53 5.51 16.45 4.47
C SER A 53 5.01 17.88 4.17
N GLY A 54 5.04 18.80 5.16
CA GLY A 54 4.56 20.16 5.02
C GLY A 54 3.08 20.27 4.62
N CYS A 55 2.20 19.40 5.14
CA CYS A 55 0.78 19.40 4.78
C CYS A 55 -0.13 19.17 6.00
N ALA A 56 -1.46 19.29 5.83
CA ALA A 56 -2.39 19.03 6.94
C ALA A 56 -2.47 17.53 7.31
N VAL A 57 -2.69 17.21 8.59
CA VAL A 57 -2.86 15.83 9.10
C VAL A 57 -3.94 15.04 8.34
N GLY A 58 -5.06 15.70 8.02
CA GLY A 58 -6.13 15.09 7.20
C GLY A 58 -5.66 14.71 5.78
N THR A 59 -4.70 15.45 5.22
CA THR A 59 -4.08 15.14 3.93
C THR A 59 -3.26 13.86 4.03
N ILE A 60 -2.43 13.69 5.06
CA ILE A 60 -1.68 12.44 5.31
C ILE A 60 -2.64 11.26 5.42
N LYS A 61 -3.66 11.35 6.28
CA LYS A 61 -4.67 10.28 6.45
C LYS A 61 -5.28 9.88 5.11
N SER A 62 -5.65 10.86 4.28
CA SER A 62 -6.23 10.63 2.97
C SER A 62 -5.24 10.05 1.94
N ARG A 63 -3.96 10.42 2.01
CA ARG A 63 -2.87 9.92 1.15
C ARG A 63 -2.55 8.46 1.49
N VAL A 64 -2.41 8.15 2.78
CA VAL A 64 -2.22 6.78 3.29
C VAL A 64 -3.39 5.89 2.87
N ASN A 65 -4.64 6.31 3.12
CA ASN A 65 -5.80 5.50 2.75
C ASN A 65 -5.84 5.19 1.24
N ARG A 66 -5.60 6.20 0.39
CA ARG A 66 -5.53 6.02 -1.06
C ARG A 66 -4.37 5.11 -1.49
N ALA A 67 -3.22 5.22 -0.83
CA ALA A 67 -2.06 4.35 -1.07
C ALA A 67 -2.41 2.89 -0.75
N ARG A 68 -3.00 2.62 0.42
CA ARG A 68 -3.43 1.29 0.84
C ARG A 68 -4.40 0.68 -0.15
N LYS A 69 -5.46 1.41 -0.52
CA LYS A 69 -6.46 0.96 -1.50
C LYS A 69 -5.82 0.56 -2.82
N ARG A 70 -4.96 1.43 -3.39
CA ARG A 70 -4.26 1.13 -4.64
C ARG A 70 -3.35 -0.09 -4.54
N LEU A 71 -2.64 -0.27 -3.44
CA LEU A 71 -1.80 -1.43 -3.23
C LEU A 71 -2.62 -2.70 -3.10
N SER A 72 -3.73 -2.67 -2.35
CA SER A 72 -4.64 -3.82 -2.23
C SER A 72 -5.24 -4.21 -3.58
N ASP A 73 -5.67 -3.22 -4.39
CA ASP A 73 -6.18 -3.46 -5.75
C ASP A 73 -5.10 -4.08 -6.65
N THR A 74 -3.87 -3.55 -6.57
CA THR A 74 -2.74 -4.00 -7.41
C THR A 74 -2.22 -5.39 -7.02
N LEU A 75 -2.22 -5.68 -5.72
CA LEU A 75 -1.72 -6.95 -5.16
C LEU A 75 -2.84 -7.99 -5.01
N GLN A 76 -4.08 -7.65 -5.36
CA GLN A 76 -5.28 -8.48 -5.20
C GLN A 76 -5.43 -9.01 -3.76
N ILE A 77 -5.09 -8.19 -2.77
CA ILE A 77 -5.26 -8.55 -1.35
C ILE A 77 -6.75 -8.37 -1.02
N ALA A 78 -7.49 -9.48 -0.98
CA ALA A 78 -8.90 -9.50 -0.60
C ALA A 78 -9.08 -8.97 0.83
N GLY A 79 -9.97 -7.96 1.02
CA GLY A 79 -10.32 -7.39 2.33
C GLY A 79 -9.94 -5.92 2.55
N SER A 80 -9.55 -5.16 1.52
CA SER A 80 -8.98 -3.81 1.60
C SER A 80 -9.76 -2.76 2.40
N ASP A 81 -11.09 -2.88 2.49
CA ASP A 81 -11.91 -1.94 3.26
C ASP A 81 -11.76 -2.13 4.78
N GLU A 82 -11.24 -3.26 5.25
CA GLU A 82 -10.97 -3.56 6.67
C GLU A 82 -9.54 -3.20 7.12
N PHE A 83 -8.58 -3.02 6.20
CA PHE A 83 -7.16 -2.78 6.53
C PHE A 83 -6.82 -1.33 6.89
N SER A 84 -7.82 -0.44 7.06
CA SER A 84 -7.59 0.94 7.49
C SER A 84 -7.10 0.96 8.94
N GLY A 85 -5.78 0.90 9.14
CA GLY A 85 -5.13 0.94 10.45
C GLY A 85 -4.73 -0.41 11.01
N ASP A 86 -4.77 -1.49 10.21
CA ASP A 86 -4.35 -2.83 10.65
C ASP A 86 -2.81 -2.90 10.83
N PRO A 87 -2.31 -3.25 12.04
CA PRO A 87 -0.89 -3.48 12.31
C PRO A 87 -0.22 -4.47 11.34
N LYS A 88 -1.00 -5.42 10.79
CA LYS A 88 -0.52 -6.39 9.81
C LYS A 88 -0.13 -5.73 8.50
N PHE A 89 -0.88 -4.73 8.03
CA PHE A 89 -0.54 -3.97 6.83
C PHE A 89 0.74 -3.17 7.03
N GLU A 90 0.88 -2.50 8.17
CA GLU A 90 2.10 -1.78 8.55
C GLU A 90 3.31 -2.71 8.56
N SER A 91 3.16 -3.93 9.11
CA SER A 91 4.25 -4.92 9.10
C SER A 91 4.68 -5.35 7.69
N ILE A 92 3.74 -5.43 6.74
CA ILE A 92 4.03 -5.78 5.34
C ILE A 92 4.76 -4.61 4.66
N VAL A 93 4.28 -3.38 4.86
CA VAL A 93 4.91 -2.16 4.35
C VAL A 93 6.33 -2.03 4.89
N ALA A 94 6.54 -2.14 6.20
CA ALA A 94 7.85 -2.06 6.84
C ALA A 94 8.82 -3.12 6.31
N ARG A 95 8.37 -4.38 6.22
CA ARG A 95 9.21 -5.48 5.70
C ARG A 95 9.60 -5.27 4.24
N ALA A 96 8.66 -4.79 3.42
CA ALA A 96 8.93 -4.56 2.01
C ALA A 96 9.81 -3.33 1.78
N ALA A 97 9.64 -2.26 2.57
CA ALA A 97 10.54 -1.11 2.56
C ALA A 97 11.96 -1.52 2.96
N ALA A 98 12.12 -2.35 3.99
CA ALA A 98 13.40 -2.89 4.41
C ALA A 98 14.04 -3.79 3.32
N ALA A 99 13.24 -4.57 2.60
CA ALA A 99 13.72 -5.37 1.47
C ALA A 99 14.16 -4.48 0.28
N ALA A 100 13.43 -3.40 -0.01
CA ALA A 100 13.77 -2.46 -1.08
C ALA A 100 15.07 -1.68 -0.82
N ARG A 101 15.48 -1.47 0.44
CA ARG A 101 16.75 -0.82 0.82
C ARG A 101 17.99 -1.71 0.60
N ARG A 102 17.80 -3.00 0.38
CA ARG A 102 18.89 -4.00 0.22
C ARG A 102 19.19 -4.34 -1.23
N LEU A 103 18.47 -3.74 -2.17
CA LEU A 103 18.66 -3.86 -3.62
C LEU A 103 19.38 -2.61 -4.14
#